data_AF-A0A844WVG8-F1
#
_entry.id   AF-A0A844WVG8-F1
#
_cell.length_a   1.000
_cell.length_b   1.000
_cell.length_c   1.000
_cell.angle_alpha   90.00
_cell.angle_beta   90.00
_cell.angle_gamma   90.00
#
_symmetry.space_group_name_H-M   'P 1'
#
loop_
_entity.id
_entity.type
_entity.pdbx_description
1 polymer ?
#
loop_
_entity_poly.entity_id
_entity_poly.type
_entity_poly.pdbx_seq_one_letter_code
_entity_poly.pdbx_strand_id
1 'polypeptide(L)'
;MKGKIFSIAIILLAGACMPLSANAIYEITCPDSVQVNAIPTELETLPEGWQIFEQKNLLLRVDSGEVYHGKPVNLGQMIPFTTTIKGKKYKDSWSVDTRYDTPNDTGYWFNCSYSRNRVRLIKHIDPTMKTCWVISSKDAKGNMKVKLNCDKKIHEGRQSYSKRENKVSLSSNIG
;
A
#
# COMPACT_ATOMS: atom_id res chain seq x y z
N MET A 1 -6.95 -75.15 36.10
CA MET A 1 -8.03 -74.80 35.14
C MET A 1 -8.09 -73.29 34.99
N LYS A 2 -8.03 -72.79 33.74
CA LYS A 2 -8.73 -71.58 33.22
C LYS A 2 -8.44 -70.27 33.98
N GLY A 3 -7.59 -69.35 33.54
CA GLY A 3 -7.64 -68.67 32.25
C GLY A 3 -8.59 -67.47 32.33
N LYS A 4 -8.07 -66.24 32.14
CA LYS A 4 -8.55 -65.24 31.16
C LYS A 4 -7.98 -63.84 31.44
N ILE A 5 -7.36 -63.32 30.38
CA ILE A 5 -6.93 -61.95 30.13
C ILE A 5 -8.17 -61.05 30.05
N PHE A 6 -8.12 -59.85 30.64
CA PHE A 6 -8.93 -58.74 30.15
C PHE A 6 -8.11 -57.43 30.13
N SER A 7 -7.87 -56.99 28.91
CA SER A 7 -7.22 -55.76 28.50
C SER A 7 -8.02 -54.53 28.96
N ILE A 8 -7.33 -53.54 29.54
CA ILE A 8 -7.89 -52.20 29.74
C ILE A 8 -7.41 -51.33 28.57
N ALA A 9 -8.37 -50.92 27.74
CA ALA A 9 -8.16 -50.08 26.58
C ALA A 9 -7.70 -48.67 27.00
N ILE A 10 -6.57 -48.22 26.47
CA ILE A 10 -6.11 -46.83 26.58
C ILE A 10 -6.82 -46.04 25.49
N ILE A 11 -7.78 -45.19 25.88
CA ILE A 11 -8.39 -44.21 24.99
C ILE A 11 -7.43 -43.02 24.89
N LEU A 12 -6.60 -42.99 23.85
CA LEU A 12 -5.85 -41.81 23.45
C LEU A 12 -6.84 -40.80 22.83
N LEU A 13 -7.28 -39.81 23.61
CA LEU A 13 -7.86 -38.59 23.05
C LEU A 13 -6.74 -37.84 22.32
N ALA A 14 -6.55 -38.16 21.04
CA ALA A 14 -5.83 -37.30 20.12
C ALA A 14 -6.69 -36.04 19.90
N GLY A 15 -6.52 -35.05 20.76
CA GLY A 15 -7.05 -33.72 20.55
C GLY A 15 -6.47 -33.17 19.25
N ALA A 16 -7.27 -33.14 18.20
CA ALA A 16 -6.97 -32.39 17.00
C ALA A 16 -6.94 -30.90 17.36
N CYS A 17 -5.78 -30.42 17.80
CA CYS A 17 -5.45 -29.00 17.75
C CYS A 17 -5.40 -28.61 16.27
N MET A 18 -6.56 -28.31 15.70
CA MET A 18 -6.61 -27.59 14.43
C MET A 18 -5.90 -26.26 14.68
N PRO A 19 -4.81 -25.94 13.95
CA PRO A 19 -4.27 -24.59 14.01
C PRO A 19 -5.38 -23.68 13.47
N LEU A 20 -5.93 -22.84 14.36
CA LEU A 20 -6.67 -21.66 13.94
C LEU A 20 -5.71 -20.89 13.03
N SER A 21 -5.92 -21.00 11.72
CA SER A 21 -5.24 -20.19 10.73
C SER A 21 -5.68 -18.76 10.98
N ALA A 22 -4.97 -18.08 11.88
CA ALA A 22 -5.04 -16.64 12.00
C ALA A 22 -4.75 -16.11 10.60
N ASN A 23 -5.77 -15.51 9.95
CA ASN A 23 -5.59 -14.84 8.67
C ASN A 23 -4.58 -13.71 8.88
N ALA A 24 -3.30 -14.01 8.64
CA ALA A 24 -2.22 -13.04 8.73
C ALA A 24 -2.51 -11.95 7.70
N ILE A 25 -2.56 -10.70 8.16
CA ILE A 25 -2.70 -9.54 7.29
C ILE A 25 -1.39 -9.43 6.52
N TYR A 26 -1.47 -9.38 5.19
CA TYR A 26 -0.30 -9.12 4.36
C TYR A 26 0.14 -7.67 4.55
N GLU A 27 1.43 -7.46 4.74
CA GLU A 27 1.98 -6.17 5.14
C GLU A 27 3.18 -5.77 4.26
N ILE A 28 3.15 -4.52 3.78
CA ILE A 28 4.31 -3.84 3.18
C ILE A 28 4.60 -2.58 3.99
N THR A 29 5.77 -2.54 4.62
CA THR A 29 6.21 -1.37 5.40
C THR A 29 7.22 -0.55 4.60
N CYS A 30 6.97 0.75 4.46
CA CYS A 30 7.95 1.65 3.87
C CYS A 30 9.13 1.83 4.83
N PRO A 31 10.38 1.82 4.35
CA PRO A 31 11.50 2.31 5.13
C PRO A 31 11.22 3.71 5.70
N ASP A 32 11.50 3.92 6.98
CA ASP A 32 11.31 5.23 7.64
C ASP A 32 12.16 6.32 6.96
N SER A 33 13.31 5.92 6.39
CA SER A 33 14.20 6.77 5.63
C SER A 33 14.99 5.98 4.59
N VAL A 34 15.40 6.67 3.53
CA VAL A 34 16.31 6.14 2.50
C VAL A 34 17.49 7.08 2.33
N GLN A 35 18.68 6.51 2.19
CA GLN A 35 19.87 7.26 1.79
C GLN A 35 19.99 7.18 0.27
N VAL A 36 20.11 8.33 -0.38
CA VAL A 36 20.29 8.40 -1.85
C VAL A 36 21.58 9.12 -2.18
N ASN A 37 22.33 8.53 -3.11
CA ASN A 37 23.62 9.08 -3.54
C ASN A 37 23.45 10.42 -4.25
N ALA A 38 22.44 10.53 -5.11
CA ALA A 38 22.02 11.75 -5.78
C ALA A 38 20.54 11.63 -6.17
N ILE A 39 19.87 12.77 -6.35
CA ILE A 39 18.57 12.83 -7.03
C ILE A 39 18.84 13.12 -8.51
N PRO A 40 18.23 12.39 -9.47
CA PRO A 40 18.39 12.69 -10.88
C PRO A 40 18.03 14.16 -11.16
N THR A 41 18.96 14.89 -11.76
CA THR A 41 18.78 16.31 -12.13
C THR A 41 18.83 16.51 -13.63
N GLU A 42 18.55 15.47 -14.41
CA GLU A 42 18.51 15.56 -15.87
C GLU A 42 17.27 16.34 -16.30
N LEU A 43 17.49 17.39 -17.10
CA LEU A 43 16.45 18.16 -17.75
C LEU A 43 16.59 17.96 -19.26
N GLU A 44 15.47 17.79 -19.97
CA GLU A 44 15.47 17.72 -21.43
C GLU A 44 16.06 18.99 -22.06
N THR A 45 15.80 20.14 -21.44
CA THR A 45 16.40 21.42 -21.80
C THR A 45 16.74 22.22 -20.54
N LEU A 46 17.96 22.76 -20.48
CA LEU A 46 18.37 23.70 -19.44
C LEU A 46 18.16 25.13 -19.97
N PRO A 47 17.29 25.95 -19.36
CA PRO A 47 17.08 27.32 -19.80
C PRO A 47 18.37 28.14 -19.77
N GLU A 48 18.51 29.08 -20.70
CA GLU A 48 19.68 29.95 -20.79
C GLU A 48 19.92 30.72 -19.49
N GLY A 49 21.18 30.75 -19.04
CA GLY A 49 21.59 31.43 -17.81
C GLY A 49 21.31 30.67 -16.51
N TRP A 50 20.66 29.51 -16.56
CA TRP A 50 20.41 28.67 -15.38
C TRP A 50 21.49 27.61 -15.18
N GLN A 51 21.75 27.28 -13.91
CA GLN A 51 22.63 26.18 -13.52
C GLN A 51 21.87 25.18 -12.67
N ILE A 52 22.21 23.90 -12.83
CA ILE A 52 21.68 22.83 -12.01
C ILE A 52 22.66 22.56 -10.87
N PHE A 53 22.16 22.57 -9.63
CA PHE A 53 22.92 22.15 -8.47
C PHE A 53 22.49 20.73 -8.04
N GLU A 54 23.41 19.78 -8.15
CA GLU A 54 23.17 18.39 -7.78
C GLU A 54 23.21 18.22 -6.25
N GLN A 55 22.11 17.73 -5.68
CA GLN A 55 22.05 17.39 -4.25
C GLN A 55 22.51 15.95 -4.03
N LYS A 56 23.64 15.78 -3.31
CA LYS A 56 24.25 14.47 -3.03
C LYS A 56 24.04 14.01 -1.60
N ASN A 57 24.12 12.70 -1.39
CA ASN A 57 24.14 12.04 -0.08
C ASN A 57 22.98 12.47 0.83
N LEU A 58 21.77 12.46 0.30
CA LEU A 58 20.58 12.91 1.03
C LEU A 58 19.97 11.76 1.83
N LEU A 59 19.58 12.06 3.07
CA LEU A 59 18.69 11.21 3.85
C LEU A 59 17.26 11.71 3.66
N LEU A 60 16.44 10.95 2.93
CA LEU A 60 15.04 11.30 2.68
C LEU A 60 14.14 10.52 3.62
N ARG A 61 13.13 11.18 4.17
CA ARG A 61 12.09 10.55 5.00
C ARG A 61 10.86 10.25 4.17
N VAL A 62 10.21 9.13 4.50
CA VAL A 62 8.91 8.79 3.89
C VAL A 62 7.88 9.86 4.27
N ASP A 63 6.99 10.20 3.35
CA ASP A 63 5.90 11.15 3.60
C ASP A 63 4.51 10.58 3.30
N SER A 64 4.41 9.61 2.39
CA SER A 64 3.14 9.05 1.94
C SER A 64 3.30 7.67 1.31
N GLY A 65 2.17 6.96 1.17
CA GLY A 65 2.08 5.66 0.52
C GLY A 65 0.83 5.60 -0.36
N GLU A 66 0.97 5.12 -1.59
CA GLU A 66 -0.10 5.11 -2.58
C GLU A 66 -0.09 3.82 -3.41
N VAL A 67 -1.26 3.40 -3.92
CA VAL A 67 -1.37 2.21 -4.76
C VAL A 67 -1.55 2.63 -6.23
N TYR A 68 -0.85 1.93 -7.11
CA TYR A 68 -0.90 2.09 -8.56
C TYR A 68 -1.33 0.77 -9.20
N HIS A 69 -2.06 0.87 -10.31
CA HIS A 69 -2.28 -0.25 -11.22
C HIS A 69 -1.23 -0.17 -12.32
N GLY A 70 -0.48 -1.25 -12.50
CA GLY A 70 0.72 -1.32 -13.31
C GLY A 70 1.97 -0.73 -12.66
N LYS A 71 3.15 -1.02 -13.23
CA LYS A 71 4.43 -0.52 -12.70
C LYS A 71 4.44 1.02 -12.77
N PRO A 72 4.73 1.75 -11.66
CA PRO A 72 4.59 3.21 -11.57
C PRO A 72 5.42 4.07 -12.54
N VAL A 73 6.30 3.46 -13.33
CA VAL A 73 6.99 4.14 -14.44
C VAL A 73 6.06 4.47 -15.60
N ASN A 74 4.91 3.77 -15.74
CA ASN A 74 4.03 3.90 -16.90
C ASN A 74 2.54 4.16 -16.60
N LEU A 75 2.04 4.22 -15.36
CA LEU A 75 0.58 4.22 -15.14
C LEU A 75 0.06 5.02 -13.92
N GLY A 76 -1.26 5.26 -13.98
CA GLY A 76 -2.04 6.18 -13.15
C GLY A 76 -2.24 5.72 -11.70
N GLN A 77 -2.08 6.68 -10.79
CA GLN A 77 -2.38 6.52 -9.38
C GLN A 77 -3.84 6.12 -9.18
N MET A 78 -4.10 5.08 -8.37
CA MET A 78 -5.45 4.67 -8.07
C MET A 78 -6.14 5.65 -7.12
N ILE A 79 -7.41 5.96 -7.40
CA ILE A 79 -8.25 6.78 -6.51
C ILE A 79 -8.63 5.94 -5.28
N PRO A 80 -8.31 6.37 -4.06
CA PRO A 80 -8.68 5.63 -2.87
C PRO A 80 -10.19 5.72 -2.57
N PHE A 81 -10.67 4.79 -1.75
CA PHE A 81 -11.96 4.84 -1.11
C PHE A 81 -11.86 4.71 0.41
N THR A 82 -12.90 5.15 1.09
CA THR A 82 -13.04 5.05 2.53
C THR A 82 -13.82 3.79 2.91
N THR A 83 -13.23 2.90 3.71
CA THR A 83 -13.89 1.70 4.24
C THR A 83 -13.69 1.56 5.75
N THR A 84 -14.47 0.67 6.37
CA THR A 84 -14.38 0.34 7.81
C THR A 84 -14.00 -1.11 7.96
N ILE A 85 -12.82 -1.37 8.53
CA ILE A 85 -12.28 -2.72 8.74
C ILE A 85 -12.10 -2.92 10.24
N LYS A 86 -12.79 -3.94 10.79
CA LYS A 86 -12.80 -4.24 12.23
C LYS A 86 -13.14 -3.02 13.10
N GLY A 87 -14.16 -2.26 12.69
CA GLY A 87 -14.63 -1.06 13.41
C GLY A 87 -13.74 0.19 13.26
N LYS A 88 -12.61 0.10 12.56
CA LYS A 88 -11.73 1.25 12.28
C LYS A 88 -11.91 1.73 10.84
N LYS A 89 -12.09 3.05 10.69
CA LYS A 89 -12.24 3.71 9.39
C LYS A 89 -10.89 4.01 8.76
N TYR A 90 -10.71 3.65 7.49
CA TYR A 90 -9.53 3.92 6.68
C TYR A 90 -9.95 4.71 5.45
N LYS A 91 -9.37 5.91 5.24
CA LYS A 91 -9.73 6.82 4.13
C LYS A 91 -8.99 6.49 2.83
N ASP A 92 -7.83 5.86 2.97
CA ASP A 92 -6.90 5.52 1.90
C ASP A 92 -6.89 4.01 1.73
N SER A 93 -7.89 3.50 1.01
CA SER A 93 -8.07 2.07 0.72
C SER A 93 -8.29 1.85 -0.77
N TRP A 94 -7.88 0.70 -1.29
CA TRP A 94 -7.89 0.39 -2.71
C TRP A 94 -8.33 -1.05 -2.96
N SER A 95 -9.02 -1.26 -4.08
CA SER A 95 -9.37 -2.59 -4.60
C SER A 95 -8.22 -3.05 -5.48
N VAL A 96 -7.49 -4.07 -5.05
CA VAL A 96 -6.29 -4.59 -5.75
C VAL A 96 -6.55 -5.97 -6.36
N ASP A 97 -7.79 -6.20 -6.77
CA ASP A 97 -8.22 -7.49 -7.29
C ASP A 97 -7.74 -7.70 -8.72
N THR A 98 -6.74 -8.55 -8.90
CA THR A 98 -6.14 -8.88 -10.20
C THR A 98 -7.05 -9.72 -11.10
N ARG A 99 -8.24 -10.14 -10.65
CA ARG A 99 -9.20 -10.85 -11.53
C ARG A 99 -9.69 -9.98 -12.69
N TYR A 100 -9.51 -8.67 -12.57
CA TYR A 100 -9.86 -7.68 -13.59
C TYR A 100 -8.66 -7.28 -14.47
N ASP A 101 -7.48 -7.82 -14.18
CA ASP A 101 -6.28 -7.58 -14.97
C ASP A 101 -6.40 -8.28 -16.33
N THR A 102 -6.02 -7.56 -17.37
CA THR A 102 -5.76 -8.12 -18.70
C THR A 102 -4.39 -8.80 -18.73
N PRO A 103 -4.09 -9.67 -19.71
CA PRO A 103 -2.77 -10.28 -19.84
C PRO A 103 -1.59 -9.30 -19.95
N ASN A 104 -1.86 -8.03 -20.29
CA ASN A 104 -0.84 -6.98 -20.42
C ASN A 104 -0.65 -6.19 -19.13
N ASP A 105 -1.50 -6.39 -18.12
CA ASP A 105 -1.39 -5.69 -16.85
C ASP A 105 -0.30 -6.30 -15.98
N THR A 106 0.42 -5.43 -15.28
CA THR A 106 1.54 -5.83 -14.40
C THR A 106 1.12 -5.91 -12.93
N GLY A 107 -0.19 -6.01 -12.68
CA GLY A 107 -0.80 -6.04 -11.35
C GLY A 107 -0.66 -4.72 -10.60
N TYR A 108 -0.84 -4.78 -9.28
CA TYR A 108 -0.86 -3.61 -8.41
C TYR A 108 0.48 -3.39 -7.71
N TRP A 109 0.84 -2.13 -7.51
CA TRP A 109 2.11 -1.73 -6.91
C TRP A 109 1.88 -0.75 -5.77
N PHE A 110 2.57 -0.95 -4.66
CA PHE A 110 2.63 0.02 -3.58
C PHE A 110 3.83 0.93 -3.77
N ASN A 111 3.58 2.24 -3.73
CA ASN A 111 4.58 3.31 -3.85
C ASN A 111 4.79 3.98 -2.49
N CYS A 112 6.01 3.88 -1.96
CA CYS A 112 6.47 4.69 -0.84
C CYS A 112 7.11 5.97 -1.37
N SER A 113 6.54 7.11 -1.03
CA SER A 113 7.03 8.42 -1.47
C SER A 113 7.97 9.05 -0.46
N TYR A 114 9.09 9.59 -0.96
CA TYR A 114 10.10 10.28 -0.17
C TYR A 114 10.33 11.68 -0.73
N SER A 115 10.30 12.67 0.16
CA SER A 115 10.50 14.07 -0.16
C SER A 115 9.60 14.58 -1.31
N ARG A 116 8.28 14.39 -1.15
CA ARG A 116 7.23 14.80 -2.10
C ARG A 116 7.45 14.20 -3.48
N ASN A 117 7.52 12.87 -3.55
CA ASN A 117 7.67 12.11 -4.79
C ASN A 117 9.02 12.28 -5.52
N ARG A 118 10.03 12.95 -4.93
CA ARG A 118 11.37 13.05 -5.54
C ARG A 118 12.05 11.68 -5.67
N VAL A 119 11.83 10.81 -4.69
CA VAL A 119 12.26 9.41 -4.73
C VAL A 119 11.07 8.54 -4.40
N ARG A 120 10.90 7.48 -5.17
CA ARG A 120 9.79 6.53 -5.06
C ARG A 120 10.36 5.12 -4.96
N LEU A 121 10.05 4.42 -3.87
CA LEU A 121 10.31 2.99 -3.77
C LEU A 121 9.01 2.25 -4.04
N ILE A 122 9.06 1.31 -4.98
CA ILE A 122 7.89 0.57 -5.43
C ILE A 122 8.03 -0.91 -5.08
N LYS A 123 6.93 -1.52 -4.63
CA LYS A 123 6.87 -2.95 -4.36
C LYS A 123 5.59 -3.55 -4.93
N HIS A 124 5.72 -4.68 -5.61
CA HIS A 124 4.57 -5.41 -6.13
C HIS A 124 3.70 -5.92 -4.98
N ILE A 125 2.39 -5.75 -5.10
CA ILE A 125 1.41 -6.25 -4.14
C ILE A 125 1.08 -7.69 -4.54
N ASP A 126 1.07 -8.59 -3.56
CA ASP A 126 0.70 -9.99 -3.78
C ASP A 126 -0.65 -10.08 -4.54
N PRO A 127 -0.70 -10.76 -5.70
CA PRO A 127 -1.88 -10.79 -6.57
C PRO A 127 -3.07 -11.55 -5.96
N THR A 128 -2.87 -12.26 -4.85
CA THR A 128 -3.96 -12.90 -4.11
C THR A 128 -4.74 -11.92 -3.22
N MET A 129 -4.22 -10.72 -2.99
CA MET A 129 -4.90 -9.66 -2.23
C MET A 129 -6.09 -9.08 -3.01
N LYS A 130 -7.08 -8.57 -2.28
CA LYS A 130 -8.31 -8.00 -2.84
C LYS A 130 -8.55 -6.56 -2.39
N THR A 131 -8.22 -6.24 -1.15
CA THR A 131 -8.32 -4.87 -0.63
C THR A 131 -7.08 -4.55 0.17
N CYS A 132 -6.48 -3.40 -0.09
CA CYS A 132 -5.41 -2.85 0.71
C CYS A 132 -5.78 -1.48 1.29
N TRP A 133 -5.19 -1.11 2.42
CA TRP A 133 -5.36 0.19 3.04
C TRP A 133 -4.07 0.67 3.68
N VAL A 134 -3.84 1.98 3.61
CA VAL A 134 -2.66 2.60 4.18
C VAL A 134 -2.88 2.94 5.64
N ILE A 135 -1.85 2.68 6.44
CA ILE A 135 -1.73 3.11 7.82
C ILE A 135 -0.55 4.08 7.89
N SER A 136 -0.88 5.34 8.17
CA SER A 136 0.09 6.39 8.42
C SER A 136 0.08 6.77 9.89
N SER A 137 1.26 6.94 10.48
CA SER A 137 1.42 7.38 11.87
C SER A 137 2.67 8.25 12.01
N LYS A 138 2.82 8.91 13.16
CA LYS A 138 4.05 9.63 13.48
C LYS A 138 4.77 8.96 14.65
N ASP A 139 6.09 8.91 14.60
CA ASP A 139 6.91 8.51 15.75
C ASP A 139 6.97 9.64 16.81
N ALA A 140 7.65 9.36 17.92
CA ALA A 140 7.81 10.33 19.02
C ALA A 140 8.55 11.63 18.61
N LYS A 141 9.30 11.59 17.49
CA LYS A 141 10.00 12.74 16.92
C LYS A 141 9.20 13.44 15.81
N GLY A 142 7.97 13.00 15.57
CA GLY A 142 7.09 13.54 14.53
C GLY A 142 7.36 13.02 13.11
N ASN A 143 8.27 12.06 12.94
CA ASN A 143 8.56 11.47 11.63
C ASN A 143 7.42 10.56 11.18
N MET A 144 7.05 10.65 9.91
CA MET A 144 6.01 9.79 9.34
C MET A 144 6.50 8.33 9.27
N LYS A 145 5.57 7.41 9.54
CA LYS A 145 5.68 5.98 9.26
C LYS A 145 4.51 5.58 8.38
N VAL A 146 4.80 4.82 7.34
CA VAL A 146 3.81 4.42 6.33
C VAL A 146 3.86 2.92 6.13
N LYS A 147 2.67 2.32 6.13
CA LYS A 147 2.48 0.89 5.90
C LYS A 147 1.26 0.65 5.04
N LEU A 148 1.32 -0.35 4.17
CA LEU A 148 0.18 -0.95 3.51
C LEU A 148 -0.20 -2.26 4.21
N ASN A 149 -1.46 -2.37 4.63
CA ASN A 149 -2.06 -3.63 5.02
C ASN A 149 -2.96 -4.12 3.89
N CYS A 150 -3.01 -5.42 3.65
CA CYS A 150 -3.91 -6.03 2.68
C CYS A 150 -4.63 -7.27 3.23
N ASP A 151 -5.82 -7.50 2.69
CA ASP A 151 -6.66 -8.65 2.95
C ASP A 151 -7.02 -9.36 1.64
N LYS A 152 -7.23 -10.67 1.71
CA LYS A 152 -7.74 -11.50 0.61
C LYS A 152 -9.27 -11.36 0.44
N LYS A 153 -9.90 -10.54 1.28
CA LYS A 153 -11.33 -10.23 1.23
C LYS A 153 -11.55 -8.87 0.58
N ILE A 154 -12.64 -8.75 -0.15
CA ILE A 154 -13.13 -7.47 -0.67
C ILE A 154 -13.79 -6.73 0.49
N HIS A 155 -13.32 -5.50 0.76
CA HIS A 155 -14.00 -4.57 1.67
C HIS A 155 -14.58 -3.43 0.83
N GLU A 156 -15.89 -3.22 0.92
CA GLU A 156 -16.57 -2.15 0.19
C GLU A 156 -16.48 -0.82 0.95
N GLY A 157 -16.60 0.29 0.22
CA GLY A 157 -16.54 1.61 0.82
C GLY A 157 -16.88 2.73 -0.17
N ARG A 158 -17.06 3.93 0.36
CA ARG A 158 -17.41 5.11 -0.46
C ARG A 158 -16.13 5.70 -1.03
N GLN A 159 -16.10 5.97 -2.34
CA GLN A 159 -14.96 6.64 -2.98
C GLN A 159 -14.58 7.94 -2.25
N SER A 160 -13.29 8.09 -1.99
CA SER A 160 -12.72 9.27 -1.33
C SER A 160 -12.46 10.32 -2.40
N TYR A 161 -13.50 11.06 -2.81
CA TYR A 161 -13.26 12.21 -3.68
C TYR A 161 -12.50 13.29 -2.91
N SER A 162 -11.29 13.61 -3.37
CA SER A 162 -10.62 14.87 -3.02
C SER A 162 -11.49 16.00 -3.59
N LYS A 163 -12.26 16.71 -2.75
CA LYS A 163 -12.81 18.02 -3.09
C LYS A 163 -11.65 18.99 -3.32
N ARG A 164 -11.10 19.04 -4.54
CA ARG A 164 -10.51 20.27 -5.07
C ARG A 164 -11.66 21.01 -5.72
N GLU A 165 -12.22 21.99 -5.01
CA GLU A 165 -13.21 22.91 -5.55
C GLU A 165 -12.53 23.75 -6.65
N ASN A 166 -12.58 23.29 -7.90
CA ASN A 166 -12.36 24.16 -9.04
C ASN A 166 -13.58 25.10 -9.10
N LYS A 167 -13.49 26.26 -8.45
CA LYS A 167 -14.32 27.42 -8.81
C LYS A 167 -13.92 27.83 -10.23
N VAL A 168 -14.57 27.25 -11.23
CA VAL A 168 -14.59 27.84 -12.57
C VAL A 168 -15.55 29.02 -12.48
N SER A 169 -15.02 30.23 -12.35
CA SER A 169 -15.76 31.45 -12.61
C SER A 169 -16.04 31.52 -14.11
N LEU A 170 -17.24 31.12 -14.52
CA LEU A 170 -17.79 31.48 -15.83
C LEU A 170 -18.05 33.00 -15.81
N SER A 171 -17.08 33.78 -16.27
CA SER A 171 -17.35 35.15 -16.70
C SER A 171 -18.11 35.05 -18.03
N SER A 172 -19.42 35.24 -17.98
CA SER A 172 -20.25 35.48 -19.15
C SER A 172 -19.88 36.85 -19.75
N ASN A 173 -19.04 36.85 -20.78
CA ASN A 173 -18.95 37.97 -21.70
C ASN A 173 -20.09 37.81 -22.71
N ILE A 174 -21.16 38.56 -22.51
CA ILE A 174 -22.11 38.91 -23.58
C ILE A 174 -21.71 40.32 -24.00
N GLY A 175 -21.09 40.42 -25.18
CA GLY A 175 -21.04 41.65 -25.96
C GLY A 175 -22.18 41.64 -26.98
#